data_AF-Q9RTM2-F1
#
_entry.id   AF-Q9RTM2-F1
#
_cell.length_a   1.000
_cell.length_b   1.000
_cell.length_c   1.000
_cell.angle_alpha   90.00
_cell.angle_beta   90.00
_cell.angle_gamma   90.00
#
_symmetry.space_group_name_H-M   'P 1'
#
loop_
_entity.id
_entity.type
_entity.pdbx_description
1 polymer ?
#
loop_
_entity_poly.entity_id
_entity_poly.type
_entity_poly.pdbx_seq_one_letter_code
_entity_poly.pdbx_strand_id
1 'polypeptide(L)'
;MVKGELGSVPSQVSQALRRATALLPCGVREDVTAELLANLWQTRLDAELRGLDEAAAWDTALSDLGPPWHLALGLARVHLLAPLRRWLLVGVALGGAAYAVQTQTPHQVPHTDIVQEAPR
;
A
#
# COMPACT_ATOMS: atom_id res chain seq x y z
N MET A 1 9.98 40.80 6.11
CA MET A 1 9.17 39.57 6.13
C MET A 1 8.76 39.30 4.69
N VAL A 2 9.58 38.54 3.96
CA VAL A 2 9.38 38.28 2.53
C VAL A 2 8.20 37.33 2.41
N LYS A 3 7.03 37.88 2.10
CA LYS A 3 5.87 37.11 1.65
C LYS A 3 6.17 36.71 0.21
N GLY A 4 7.14 35.79 0.07
CA GLY A 4 7.51 35.25 -1.22
C GLY A 4 6.27 34.60 -1.80
N GLU A 5 5.94 34.97 -3.03
CA GLU A 5 4.93 34.31 -3.82
C GLU A 5 5.30 32.82 -3.87
N LEU A 6 4.67 32.02 -3.00
CA LEU A 6 4.70 30.57 -3.12
C LEU A 6 3.92 30.27 -4.40
N GLY A 7 4.64 30.29 -5.51
CA GLY A 7 4.12 30.02 -6.84
C GLY A 7 3.25 28.78 -6.81
N SER A 8 2.11 28.83 -7.49
CA SER A 8 1.20 27.69 -7.58
C SER A 8 1.95 26.47 -8.10
N VAL A 9 1.78 25.32 -7.44
CA VAL A 9 2.39 24.06 -7.87
C VAL A 9 1.92 23.74 -9.30
N PRO A 10 2.83 23.46 -10.24
CA PRO A 10 2.46 23.09 -11.61
C PRO A 10 1.56 21.85 -11.65
N SER A 11 0.61 21.82 -12.59
CA SER A 11 -0.33 20.70 -12.75
C SER A 11 0.36 19.35 -12.99
N GLN A 12 1.53 19.38 -13.64
CA GLN A 12 2.37 18.23 -13.91
C GLN A 12 2.90 17.58 -12.63
N VAL A 13 3.30 18.41 -11.64
CA VAL A 13 3.73 17.96 -10.31
C VAL A 13 2.56 17.29 -9.59
N SER A 14 1.38 17.90 -9.59
CA SER A 14 0.20 17.28 -8.98
C SER A 14 -0.17 15.95 -9.64
N GLN A 15 -0.01 15.83 -10.96
CA GLN A 15 -0.26 14.58 -11.68
C GLN A 15 0.77 13.51 -11.34
N ALA A 16 2.06 13.88 -11.25
CA ALA A 16 3.13 12.97 -10.86
C ALA A 16 2.90 12.43 -9.44
N LEU A 17 2.58 13.31 -8.48
CA LEU A 17 2.26 12.93 -7.10
C LEU A 17 1.07 11.98 -7.04
N ARG A 18 -0.03 12.28 -7.74
CA ARG A 18 -1.20 11.39 -7.79
C ARG A 18 -0.86 10.00 -8.32
N ARG A 19 0.01 9.90 -9.33
CA ARG A 19 0.45 8.61 -9.88
C ARG A 19 1.37 7.87 -8.91
N ALA A 20 2.32 8.58 -8.29
CA ALA A 20 3.25 8.02 -7.32
C ALA A 20 2.55 7.47 -6.07
N THR A 21 1.48 8.13 -5.61
CA THR A 21 0.75 7.72 -4.39
C THR A 21 -0.51 6.90 -4.67
N ALA A 22 -0.77 6.54 -5.93
CA ALA A 22 -1.99 5.84 -6.34
C ALA A 22 -2.20 4.50 -5.64
N LEU A 23 -1.12 3.79 -5.32
CA LEU A 23 -1.13 2.46 -4.69
C LEU A 23 -1.17 2.52 -3.15
N LEU A 24 -1.08 3.71 -2.55
CA LEU A 24 -1.05 3.84 -1.10
C LEU A 24 -2.45 3.73 -0.49
N PRO A 25 -2.56 3.11 0.70
CA PRO A 25 -3.76 3.19 1.54
C PRO A 25 -4.15 4.65 1.81
N CYS A 26 -5.45 4.94 1.89
CA CYS A 26 -5.95 6.31 2.12
C CYS A 26 -5.32 6.96 3.37
N GLY A 27 -5.16 6.20 4.46
CA GLY A 27 -4.65 6.73 5.74
C GLY A 27 -3.18 7.13 5.76
N VAL A 28 -2.39 6.83 4.73
CA VAL A 28 -0.97 7.27 4.62
C VAL A 28 -0.71 8.10 3.37
N ARG A 29 -1.72 8.25 2.51
CA ARG A 29 -1.56 8.89 1.21
C ARG A 29 -1.29 10.38 1.35
N GLU A 30 -1.99 11.05 2.25
CA GLU A 30 -1.86 12.49 2.46
C GLU A 30 -0.47 12.85 3.00
N ASP A 31 -0.03 12.16 4.06
CA ASP A 31 1.30 12.33 4.65
C ASP A 31 2.41 12.10 3.61
N VAL A 32 2.37 10.97 2.89
CA VAL A 32 3.37 10.68 1.86
C VAL A 32 3.31 11.69 0.71
N THR A 33 2.13 12.17 0.34
CA THR A 33 2.00 13.20 -0.70
C THR A 33 2.63 14.52 -0.23
N ALA A 34 2.44 14.90 1.04
CA ALA A 34 3.05 16.10 1.62
C ALA A 34 4.57 16.00 1.66
N GLU A 35 5.12 14.86 2.09
CA GLU A 35 6.56 14.60 2.13
C GLU A 35 7.19 14.64 0.71
N LEU A 36 6.55 13.98 -0.26
CA LEU A 36 7.02 14.03 -1.65
C LEU A 36 6.96 15.44 -2.22
N LEU A 37 5.91 16.21 -1.89
CA LEU A 37 5.80 17.60 -2.32
C LEU A 37 6.88 18.47 -1.68
N ALA A 38 7.20 18.28 -0.40
CA ALA A 38 8.27 19.00 0.29
C ALA A 38 9.64 18.71 -0.35
N ASN A 39 9.93 17.44 -0.65
CA ASN A 39 11.17 17.06 -1.35
C ASN A 39 11.26 17.72 -2.73
N LEU A 40 10.17 17.71 -3.52
CA LEU A 40 10.15 18.36 -4.82
C LEU A 40 10.39 19.87 -4.73
N TRP A 41 9.81 20.53 -3.73
CA TRP A 41 10.07 21.95 -3.47
C TRP A 41 11.54 22.20 -3.13
N GLN A 42 12.14 21.37 -2.30
CA GLN A 42 13.55 21.48 -1.97
C GLN A 42 14.42 21.32 -3.22
N THR A 43 14.19 20.29 -4.03
CA THR A 43 14.94 20.07 -5.27
C THR A 43 14.76 21.21 -6.28
N ARG A 44 13.55 21.78 -6.39
CA ARG A 44 13.28 22.97 -7.21
C ARG A 44 14.07 24.18 -6.72
N LEU A 45 14.09 24.45 -5.42
CA LEU A 45 14.89 25.55 -4.86
C LEU A 45 16.40 25.33 -5.06
N ASP A 46 16.88 24.10 -4.89
CA ASP A 46 18.29 23.74 -5.16
C ASP A 46 18.65 23.92 -6.64
N ALA A 47 17.71 23.71 -7.57
CA ALA A 47 17.87 23.98 -8.99
C ALA A 47 17.92 25.49 -9.29
N GLU A 48 17.07 26.30 -8.65
CA GLU A 48 17.10 27.77 -8.78
C GLU A 48 18.39 28.38 -8.23
N LEU A 49 18.88 27.86 -7.10
CA LEU A 49 20.17 28.28 -6.53
C LEU A 49 21.35 27.97 -7.47
N ARG A 50 21.19 27.02 -8.39
CA ARG A 50 22.15 26.72 -9.47
C ARG A 50 21.98 27.61 -10.70
N GLY A 51 21.04 28.56 -10.67
CA GLY A 51 20.79 29.52 -11.75
C GLY A 51 19.81 29.05 -12.81
N LEU A 52 19.06 27.97 -12.57
CA LEU A 52 17.96 27.57 -13.44
C LEU A 52 16.75 28.48 -13.23
N ASP A 53 15.97 28.71 -14.30
CA ASP A 53 14.67 29.37 -14.17
C ASP A 53 13.65 28.44 -13.50
N GLU A 54 12.51 28.99 -13.06
CA GLU A 54 11.50 28.23 -12.32
C GLU A 54 10.97 27.01 -13.10
N ALA A 55 10.80 27.13 -14.42
CA ALA A 55 10.27 26.05 -15.23
C ALA A 55 11.28 24.89 -15.33
N ALA A 56 12.53 25.20 -15.66
CA ALA A 56 13.62 24.24 -15.72
C ALA A 56 13.93 23.63 -14.33
N ALA A 57 13.73 24.40 -13.26
CA ALA A 57 13.89 23.91 -11.89
C ALA A 57 12.82 22.88 -11.51
N TRP A 58 11.55 23.09 -11.89
CA TRP A 58 10.50 22.10 -11.73
C TRP A 58 10.72 20.85 -12.60
N ASP A 59 11.16 21.02 -13.84
CA ASP A 59 11.49 19.90 -14.72
C ASP A 59 12.66 19.07 -14.16
N THR A 60 13.65 19.72 -13.57
CA THR A 60 14.77 19.05 -12.86
C THR A 60 14.24 18.27 -11.66
N ALA A 61 13.41 18.90 -10.82
CA ALA A 61 12.82 18.23 -9.66
C ALA A 61 11.96 17.01 -10.03
N LEU A 62 11.17 17.12 -11.10
CA LEU A 62 10.37 16.01 -11.63
C LEU A 62 11.25 14.90 -12.23
N SER A 63 12.36 15.26 -12.87
CA SER A 63 13.31 14.31 -13.42
C SER A 63 14.03 13.53 -12.31
N ASP A 64 14.42 14.22 -11.23
CA ASP A 64 15.08 13.63 -10.06
C ASP A 64 14.14 12.70 -9.27
N LEU A 65 12.84 13.02 -9.22
CA LEU A 65 11.82 12.12 -8.66
C LEU A 65 11.74 10.80 -9.43
N GLY A 66 12.07 10.82 -10.73
CA GLY A 66 12.08 9.67 -11.61
C GLY A 66 10.68 9.17 -11.99
N PRO A 67 10.60 7.98 -12.63
CA PRO A 67 9.34 7.48 -13.15
C PRO A 67 8.36 7.17 -12.00
N PRO A 68 7.13 7.71 -12.02
CA PRO A 68 6.20 7.66 -10.89
C PRO A 68 5.75 6.24 -10.53
N TRP A 69 5.80 5.29 -11.48
CA TRP A 69 5.43 3.90 -11.23
C TRP A 69 6.45 3.15 -10.36
N HIS A 70 7.75 3.43 -10.52
CA HIS A 70 8.78 2.83 -9.67
C HIS A 70 8.60 3.29 -8.22
N LEU A 71 8.37 4.59 -8.04
CA LEU A 71 8.09 5.19 -6.74
C LEU A 71 6.81 4.58 -6.13
N ALA A 72 5.74 4.45 -6.91
CA ALA A 72 4.49 3.84 -6.45
C ALA A 72 4.68 2.40 -5.98
N LEU A 73 5.43 1.57 -6.71
CA LEU A 73 5.72 0.19 -6.29
C LEU A 73 6.61 0.14 -5.05
N GLY A 74 7.62 1.01 -4.96
CA GLY A 74 8.48 1.13 -3.78
C GLY A 74 7.68 1.50 -2.53
N LEU A 75 6.83 2.50 -2.64
CA LEU A 75 5.93 2.95 -1.57
C LEU A 75 4.92 1.86 -1.20
N ALA A 76 4.29 1.22 -2.18
CA ALA A 76 3.36 0.11 -1.96
C ALA A 76 4.05 -1.04 -1.20
N ARG A 77 5.29 -1.39 -1.58
CA ARG A 77 6.06 -2.43 -0.88
C ARG A 77 6.28 -2.07 0.59
N VAL A 78 6.64 -0.83 0.90
CA VAL A 78 6.89 -0.40 2.29
C VAL A 78 5.60 -0.42 3.12
N HIS A 79 4.50 0.10 2.58
CA HIS A 79 3.25 0.28 3.34
C HIS A 79 2.32 -0.94 3.32
N LEU A 80 2.41 -1.83 2.32
CA LEU A 80 1.50 -2.97 2.19
C LEU A 80 2.11 -4.32 2.60
N LEU A 81 3.43 -4.49 2.59
CA LEU A 81 4.03 -5.81 2.85
C LEU A 81 3.77 -6.31 4.27
N ALA A 82 3.90 -5.42 5.26
CA ALA A 82 3.64 -5.76 6.66
C ALA A 82 2.18 -6.14 6.93
N PRO A 83 1.16 -5.35 6.52
CA PRO A 83 -0.23 -5.75 6.72
C PRO A 83 -0.60 -6.98 5.89
N LEU A 84 -0.12 -7.11 4.66
CA LEU A 84 -0.39 -8.30 3.83
C LEU A 84 0.13 -9.58 4.50
N ARG A 85 1.34 -9.53 5.07
CA ARG A 85 1.91 -10.66 5.83
C ARG A 85 1.04 -11.01 7.04
N ARG A 86 0.56 -10.01 7.79
CA ARG A 86 -0.31 -10.24 8.96
C ARG A 86 -1.60 -10.95 8.56
N TRP A 87 -2.25 -10.48 7.51
CA TRP A 87 -3.49 -11.09 7.02
C TRP A 87 -3.29 -12.51 6.49
N LEU A 88 -2.17 -12.77 5.82
CA LEU A 88 -1.81 -14.11 5.38
C LEU A 88 -1.68 -15.06 6.58
N LEU A 89 -0.97 -14.63 7.64
CA LEU A 89 -0.79 -15.43 8.85
C LEU A 89 -2.12 -15.71 9.57
N VAL A 90 -2.99 -14.70 9.66
CA VAL A 90 -4.33 -14.85 10.23
C VAL A 90 -5.15 -15.83 9.41
N GLY A 91 -5.15 -15.70 8.08
CA GLY A 91 -5.87 -16.62 7.20
C GLY A 91 -5.38 -18.07 7.31
N VAL A 92 -4.05 -18.27 7.36
CA VAL A 92 -3.45 -19.59 7.58
C VAL A 92 -3.84 -20.17 8.94
N ALA A 93 -3.82 -19.36 10.01
CA ALA A 93 -4.21 -19.81 11.34
C ALA A 93 -5.69 -20.22 11.41
N LEU A 94 -6.59 -19.41 10.82
CA LEU A 94 -8.01 -19.73 10.74
C LEU A 94 -8.28 -20.99 9.90
N GLY A 95 -7.64 -21.10 8.73
CA GLY A 95 -7.77 -22.27 7.86
C GLY A 95 -7.25 -23.56 8.53
N GLY A 96 -6.11 -23.46 9.22
CA GLY A 96 -5.54 -24.57 9.98
C GLY A 96 -6.45 -25.01 11.13
N ALA A 97 -7.06 -24.07 11.86
CA ALA A 97 -8.01 -24.38 12.92
C ALA A 97 -9.28 -25.08 12.38
N ALA A 98 -9.85 -24.57 11.28
CA ALA A 98 -11.03 -25.17 10.65
C ALA A 98 -10.74 -26.61 10.15
N TYR A 99 -9.59 -26.82 9.53
CA TYR A 99 -9.15 -28.16 9.09
C TYR A 99 -8.99 -29.11 10.27
N ALA A 100 -8.36 -28.68 11.36
CA ALA A 100 -8.19 -29.50 12.56
C ALA A 100 -9.54 -29.95 13.14
N VAL A 101 -10.51 -29.03 13.26
CA VAL A 101 -11.88 -29.37 13.73
C VAL A 101 -12.54 -30.40 12.83
N GLN A 102 -12.44 -30.26 11.50
CA GLN A 102 -13.05 -31.19 10.56
C GLN A 102 -12.40 -32.58 10.59
N THR A 103 -11.09 -32.66 10.82
CA THR A 103 -10.41 -33.95 11.01
C THR A 103 -10.72 -34.62 12.35
N GLN A 104 -11.19 -33.85 13.34
CA GLN A 104 -11.54 -34.33 14.67
C GLN A 104 -13.00 -34.75 14.80
N THR A 105 -13.88 -34.38 13.88
CA THR A 105 -15.25 -34.93 13.81
C THR A 105 -15.18 -36.35 13.24
N PRO A 106 -15.29 -37.40 14.07
CA PRO A 106 -15.35 -38.77 13.56
C PRO A 106 -16.67 -38.89 12.82
N HIS A 107 -16.64 -39.43 11.60
CA HIS A 107 -17.84 -39.87 10.93
C HIS A 107 -18.48 -40.94 11.83
N GLN A 108 -19.46 -40.55 12.65
CA GLN A 108 -20.29 -41.49 13.39
C GLN A 108 -21.07 -42.28 12.35
N VAL A 109 -20.51 -43.41 11.93
CA VAL A 109 -21.25 -44.45 11.25
C VAL A 109 -22.33 -44.88 12.23
N PRO A 110 -23.63 -44.73 11.90
CA PRO A 110 -24.68 -45.26 12.75
C PRO A 110 -24.47 -46.77 12.79
N HIS A 111 -24.06 -47.30 13.93
CA HIS A 111 -24.25 -48.71 14.22
C HIS A 111 -25.76 -48.91 14.33
N THR A 112 -26.38 -49.28 13.22
CA THR A 112 -27.70 -49.89 13.21
C THR A 112 -27.55 -51.23 13.91
N ASP A 113 -27.75 -51.24 15.22
CA ASP A 113 -28.00 -52.46 15.97
C ASP A 113 -29.32 -53.04 15.44
N ILE A 114 -29.20 -53.99 14.51
CA ILE A 114 -30.33 -54.81 14.08
C ILE A 114 -30.66 -55.71 15.28
N VAL A 115 -31.66 -55.30 16.06
CA VAL A 115 -32.27 -56.11 17.09
C VAL A 115 -32.83 -57.36 16.43
N GLN A 116 -32.17 -58.49 16.68
CA GLN A 116 -32.55 -59.80 16.19
C GLN A 116 -33.73 -60.31 17.05
N GLU A 117 -34.95 -60.16 16.52
CA GLU A 117 -36.18 -60.64 17.16
C GLU A 117 -36.21 -62.17 17.13
N ALA A 118 -36.11 -62.81 18.30
CA ALA A 118 -36.15 -64.26 18.45
C ALA A 118 -37.60 -64.75 18.58
N PRO A 119 -38.03 -65.76 17.81
CA PRO A 119 -39.39 -66.29 17.89
C PRO A 119 -39.55 -67.25 19.08
N ARG A 120 -40.61 -67.06 19.86
CA ARG A 120 -41.25 -68.13 20.65
C ARG A 120 -42.76 -67.99 20.58
#